data_AF-A0A8H4NUY4-F1
#
_entry.id   AF-A0A8H4NUY4-F1
#
_cell.length_a   1.000
_cell.length_b   1.000
_cell.length_c   1.000
_cell.angle_alpha   90.00
_cell.angle_beta   90.00
_cell.angle_gamma   90.00
#
_symmetry.space_group_name_H-M   'P 1'
#
loop_
_entity.id
_entity.type
_entity.pdbx_description
1 polymer ?
#
loop_
_entity_poly.entity_id
_entity_poly.type
_entity_poly.pdbx_seq_one_letter_code
_entity_poly.pdbx_strand_id
1 'polypeptide(L)'
;MMSTRHLHPRKLTLTIRHADWWYWENDEPLRFEGNWIQDFCLELPSSLQQICIELESLERKKDQVDKIADQMVQRWFFKNLDGVVFLADTNPAARKVTRWSGSSTWHRQRWARDETEPGRIDYYVAAITFKPWTIIERNGGKVSEDAKYAGENDTFDE
;
A
#
# COMPACT_ATOMS: atom_id res chain seq x y z
N MET A 1 -0.43 18.61 1.52
CA MET A 1 0.79 17.98 2.06
C MET A 1 0.66 17.92 3.58
N MET A 2 0.78 16.73 4.18
CA MET A 2 0.59 16.52 5.62
C MET A 2 1.88 16.88 6.37
N SER A 3 1.99 18.10 6.88
CA SER A 3 3.15 18.54 7.66
C SER A 3 3.19 17.83 9.02
N THR A 4 4.22 17.02 9.25
CA THR A 4 4.39 16.21 10.47
C THR A 4 5.44 16.75 11.44
N ARG A 5 5.83 18.04 11.35
CA ARG A 5 7.01 18.64 12.05
C ARG A 5 7.15 18.38 13.58
N HIS A 6 6.10 17.94 14.27
CA HIS A 6 6.14 17.56 15.69
C HIS A 6 5.67 16.13 15.98
N LEU A 7 5.27 15.39 14.94
CA LEU A 7 4.96 13.98 15.03
C LEU A 7 6.23 13.21 14.65
N HIS A 8 6.68 12.37 15.58
CA HIS A 8 7.82 11.46 15.36
C HIS A 8 7.34 10.00 15.33
N PRO A 9 6.47 9.62 14.38
CA PRO A 9 6.01 8.26 14.26
C PRO A 9 7.19 7.32 13.98
N ARG A 10 7.16 6.15 14.62
CA ARG A 10 8.03 5.03 14.25
C ARG A 10 7.41 4.14 13.19
N LYS A 11 6.07 4.18 13.07
CA LYS A 11 5.29 3.40 12.12
C LYS A 11 4.23 4.30 11.50
N LEU A 12 4.10 4.26 10.19
CA LEU A 12 3.06 4.94 9.45
C LEU A 12 2.28 3.89 8.65
N THR A 13 0.95 3.95 8.69
CA THR A 13 0.07 3.14 7.84
C THR A 13 -0.76 4.06 6.96
N LEU A 14 -0.71 3.84 5.65
CA LEU A 14 -1.59 4.46 4.67
C LEU A 14 -2.52 3.38 4.11
N THR A 15 -3.82 3.62 4.14
CA THR A 15 -4.83 2.70 3.62
C THR A 15 -5.50 3.33 2.42
N ILE A 16 -5.43 2.66 1.27
CA ILE A 16 -6.22 2.96 0.08
C ILE A 16 -7.48 2.09 0.16
N ARG A 17 -8.63 2.71 0.43
CA ARG A 17 -9.91 2.03 0.62
C ARG A 17 -10.60 1.76 -0.72
N HIS A 18 -11.63 0.91 -0.68
CA HIS A 18 -12.43 0.60 -1.86
C HIS A 18 -12.94 1.85 -2.61
N ALA A 19 -13.30 2.91 -1.88
CA ALA A 19 -13.81 4.16 -2.47
C ALA A 19 -12.71 5.16 -2.90
N ASP A 20 -11.43 4.86 -2.64
CA ASP A 20 -10.30 5.72 -3.01
C ASP A 20 -9.73 5.36 -4.39
N TRP A 21 -10.06 4.16 -4.91
CA TRP A 21 -9.67 3.76 -6.26
C TRP A 21 -10.38 4.61 -7.31
N TRP A 22 -9.65 4.98 -8.37
CA TRP A 22 -10.23 5.80 -9.41
C TRP A 22 -11.38 5.13 -10.13
N TYR A 23 -12.51 5.85 -10.24
CA TYR A 23 -13.72 5.40 -10.91
C TYR A 23 -14.26 4.07 -10.37
N TRP A 24 -14.02 3.78 -9.07
CA TRP A 24 -14.51 2.58 -8.39
C TRP A 24 -16.03 2.42 -8.55
N GLU A 25 -16.76 3.53 -8.60
CA GLU A 25 -18.21 3.57 -8.77
C GLU A 25 -18.66 2.96 -10.11
N ASN A 26 -17.80 2.99 -11.13
CA ASN A 26 -18.06 2.45 -12.46
C ASN A 26 -17.51 1.02 -12.66
N ASP A 27 -17.00 0.40 -11.60
CA ASP A 27 -16.33 -0.91 -11.63
C ASP A 27 -15.06 -0.99 -12.51
N GLU A 28 -14.42 0.16 -12.75
CA GLU A 28 -13.19 0.23 -13.54
C GLU A 28 -12.02 -0.60 -12.95
N PRO A 29 -11.02 -1.00 -13.77
CA PRO A 29 -9.81 -1.64 -13.28
C PRO A 29 -9.10 -0.78 -12.22
N LEU A 30 -8.64 -1.45 -11.15
CA LEU A 30 -8.00 -0.79 -10.01
C LEU A 30 -6.74 -0.04 -10.45
N ARG A 31 -6.73 1.26 -10.18
CA ARG A 31 -5.59 2.15 -10.38
C ARG A 31 -5.71 3.37 -9.47
N PHE A 32 -4.57 3.97 -9.16
CA PHE A 32 -4.43 5.28 -8.54
C PHE A 32 -3.09 5.87 -9.00
N GLU A 33 -2.94 7.19 -8.87
CA GLU A 33 -1.70 7.90 -9.21
C GLU A 33 -0.53 7.49 -8.30
N GLY A 34 0.67 7.26 -8.85
CA GLY A 34 1.89 6.95 -8.08
C GLY A 34 2.77 8.16 -7.76
N ASN A 35 2.53 9.29 -8.42
CA ASN A 35 3.33 10.53 -8.33
C ASN A 35 3.48 11.10 -6.90
N TRP A 36 2.56 10.77 -5.98
CA TRP A 36 2.59 11.24 -4.59
C TRP A 36 3.75 10.68 -3.77
N ILE A 37 4.39 9.57 -4.18
CA ILE A 37 5.44 8.92 -3.40
C ILE A 37 6.63 9.86 -3.18
N GLN A 38 7.01 10.62 -4.21
CA GLN A 38 8.10 11.59 -4.13
C GLN A 38 7.79 12.69 -3.10
N ASP A 39 6.63 13.35 -3.22
CA ASP A 39 6.19 14.39 -2.28
C ASP A 39 6.05 13.85 -0.87
N PHE A 40 5.61 12.61 -0.73
CA PHE A 40 5.47 11.95 0.56
C PHE A 40 6.83 11.73 1.23
N CYS A 41 7.87 11.33 0.48
CA CYS A 41 9.23 11.18 1.00
C CYS A 41 9.80 12.48 1.59
N LEU A 42 9.41 13.64 1.06
CA LEU A 42 9.82 14.96 1.59
C LEU A 42 9.28 15.24 3.00
N GLU A 43 8.26 14.51 3.45
CA GLU A 43 7.63 14.69 4.77
C GLU A 43 7.93 13.52 5.73
N LEU A 44 8.73 12.53 5.32
CA LEU A 44 8.99 11.33 6.13
C LEU A 44 10.04 11.58 7.22
N PRO A 45 9.66 11.51 8.51
CA PRO A 45 10.57 11.88 9.60
C PRO A 45 11.69 10.86 9.79
N SER A 46 12.84 11.33 10.25
CA SER A 46 14.01 10.53 10.64
C SER A 46 13.70 9.41 11.66
N SER A 47 12.66 9.59 12.49
CA SER A 47 12.22 8.59 13.48
C SER A 47 11.53 7.36 12.89
N LEU A 48 11.16 7.41 11.61
CA LEU A 48 10.38 6.37 10.95
C LEU A 48 11.19 5.07 10.85
N GLN A 49 10.53 3.96 11.14
CA GLN A 49 11.14 2.63 11.07
C GLN A 49 10.34 1.68 10.18
N GLN A 50 9.12 2.06 9.84
CA GLN A 50 8.22 1.23 9.05
C GLN A 50 7.15 2.07 8.37
N ILE A 51 6.87 1.75 7.11
CA ILE A 51 5.68 2.20 6.38
C ILE A 51 4.86 0.95 6.05
N CYS A 52 3.55 1.02 6.21
CA CYS A 52 2.63 -0.02 5.80
C CYS A 52 1.64 0.60 4.82
N ILE A 53 1.54 0.04 3.61
CA ILE A 53 0.51 0.42 2.66
C ILE A 53 -0.52 -0.71 2.63
N GLU A 54 -1.77 -0.38 2.90
CA GLU A 54 -2.90 -1.29 2.85
C GLU A 54 -3.74 -0.99 1.60
N LEU A 55 -3.93 -2.00 0.76
CA LEU A 55 -4.77 -1.96 -0.42
C LEU A 55 -6.06 -2.72 -0.14
N GLU A 56 -7.15 -2.01 0.09
CA GLU A 56 -8.47 -2.58 0.33
C GLU A 56 -9.33 -2.48 -0.93
N SER A 57 -9.91 -3.59 -1.35
CA SER A 57 -10.95 -3.62 -2.38
C SER A 57 -11.92 -4.78 -2.15
N LEU A 58 -12.85 -4.97 -3.07
CA LEU A 58 -13.80 -6.08 -3.04
C LEU A 58 -13.08 -7.42 -3.21
N GLU A 59 -13.55 -8.50 -2.58
CA GLU A 59 -12.97 -9.85 -2.71
C GLU A 59 -12.89 -10.30 -4.18
N ARG A 60 -13.89 -9.93 -5.01
CA ARG A 60 -13.90 -10.22 -6.45
C ARG A 60 -12.77 -9.53 -7.24
N LYS A 61 -12.13 -8.49 -6.67
CA LYS A 61 -10.99 -7.76 -7.28
C LYS A 61 -9.63 -8.13 -6.66
N LYS A 62 -9.56 -9.17 -5.82
CA LYS A 62 -8.30 -9.58 -5.15
C LYS A 62 -7.13 -9.77 -6.11
N ASP A 63 -7.35 -10.34 -7.29
CA ASP A 63 -6.27 -10.56 -8.26
C ASP A 63 -5.68 -9.26 -8.80
N GLN A 64 -6.48 -8.19 -8.87
CA GLN A 64 -5.99 -6.85 -9.23
C GLN A 64 -5.23 -6.21 -8.07
N VAL A 65 -5.73 -6.39 -6.84
CA VAL A 65 -5.03 -5.94 -5.62
C VAL A 65 -3.66 -6.62 -5.52
N ASP A 66 -3.59 -7.94 -5.73
CA ASP A 66 -2.35 -8.70 -5.65
C ASP A 66 -1.35 -8.29 -6.74
N LYS A 67 -1.80 -8.01 -7.97
CA LYS A 67 -0.95 -7.48 -9.04
C LYS A 67 -0.32 -6.14 -8.69
N ILE A 68 -1.10 -5.22 -8.12
CA ILE A 68 -0.60 -3.91 -7.69
C ILE A 68 0.36 -4.08 -6.50
N ALA A 69 0.02 -4.95 -5.55
CA ALA A 69 0.88 -5.28 -4.43
C ALA A 69 2.23 -5.90 -4.87
N ASP A 70 2.24 -6.73 -5.92
CA ASP A 70 3.46 -7.26 -6.53
C ASP A 70 4.29 -6.12 -7.14
N GLN A 71 3.67 -5.22 -7.90
CA GLN A 71 4.36 -4.06 -8.48
C GLN A 71 4.99 -3.17 -7.40
N MET A 72 4.26 -2.91 -6.30
CA MET A 72 4.79 -2.17 -5.16
C MET A 72 6.02 -2.84 -4.56
N VAL A 73 6.00 -4.16 -4.37
CA VAL A 73 7.15 -4.90 -3.83
C VAL A 73 8.35 -4.85 -4.76
N GLN A 74 8.13 -4.89 -6.07
CA GLN A 74 9.20 -4.93 -7.05
C GLN A 74 9.82 -3.56 -7.34
N ARG A 75 9.05 -2.47 -7.25
CA ARG A 75 9.49 -1.17 -7.79
C ARG A 75 9.47 -0.02 -6.81
N TRP A 76 8.64 -0.07 -5.77
CA TRP A 76 8.51 1.06 -4.87
C TRP A 76 9.61 1.09 -3.83
N PHE A 77 10.06 2.30 -3.55
CA PHE A 77 10.87 2.63 -2.40
C PHE A 77 10.30 3.88 -1.72
N PHE A 78 10.65 4.06 -0.45
CA PHE A 78 10.48 5.33 0.24
C PHE A 78 11.82 5.76 0.79
N LYS A 79 12.04 7.06 0.94
CA LYS A 79 13.26 7.62 1.53
C LYS A 79 12.87 8.65 2.58
N ASN A 80 13.40 8.52 3.80
CA ASN A 80 13.16 9.52 4.84
C ASN A 80 14.12 10.71 4.73
N LEU A 81 13.93 11.71 5.58
CA LEU A 81 14.77 12.92 5.62
C LEU A 81 16.26 12.67 5.90
N ASP A 82 16.63 11.51 6.47
CA ASP A 82 18.03 11.10 6.68
C ASP A 82 18.62 10.34 5.48
N GLY A 83 17.85 10.15 4.41
CA GLY A 83 18.26 9.38 3.24
C GLY A 83 18.14 7.86 3.41
N VAL A 84 17.55 7.37 4.51
CA VAL A 84 17.33 5.94 4.72
C VAL A 84 16.28 5.42 3.75
N VAL A 85 16.65 4.41 2.96
CA VAL A 85 15.77 3.79 1.95
C VAL A 85 14.98 2.63 2.56
N PHE A 86 13.67 2.68 2.41
CA PHE A 86 12.70 1.69 2.85
C PHE A 86 12.21 0.88 1.66
N LEU A 87 12.38 -0.44 1.70
CA LEU A 87 11.97 -1.38 0.66
C LEU A 87 11.01 -2.41 1.26
N ALA A 88 10.27 -3.11 0.41
CA ALA A 88 9.48 -4.27 0.82
C ALA A 88 10.31 -5.56 0.73
N ASP A 89 9.97 -6.53 1.59
CA ASP A 89 10.53 -7.88 1.48
C ASP A 89 9.86 -8.60 0.30
N THR A 90 10.66 -9.17 -0.61
CA THR A 90 10.18 -9.89 -1.79
C THR A 90 9.67 -11.29 -1.46
N ASN A 91 9.84 -11.76 -0.22
CA ASN A 91 9.23 -13.00 0.23
C ASN A 91 7.70 -12.86 0.24
N PRO A 92 6.94 -13.71 -0.49
CA PRO A 92 5.47 -13.64 -0.49
C PRO A 92 4.84 -13.75 0.90
N ALA A 93 5.49 -14.43 1.85
CA ALA A 93 5.02 -14.55 3.23
C ALA A 93 5.10 -13.24 4.03
N ALA A 94 5.84 -12.23 3.55
CA ALA A 94 5.92 -10.92 4.18
C ALA A 94 4.67 -10.07 3.92
N ARG A 95 3.90 -10.38 2.88
CA ARG A 95 2.59 -9.76 2.62
C ARG A 95 1.58 -10.28 3.62
N LYS A 96 0.89 -9.38 4.31
CA LYS A 96 -0.23 -9.74 5.18
C LYS A 96 -1.54 -9.52 4.45
N VAL A 97 -2.39 -10.55 4.43
CA VAL A 97 -3.74 -10.47 3.89
C VAL A 97 -4.75 -10.53 5.02
N THR A 98 -5.73 -9.64 5.01
CA THR A 98 -6.90 -9.69 5.90
C THR A 98 -8.17 -9.55 5.10
N ARG A 99 -9.29 -10.00 5.68
CA ARG A 99 -10.61 -9.92 5.07
C ARG A 99 -11.60 -9.41 6.10
N TRP A 100 -12.56 -8.63 5.65
CA TRP A 100 -13.68 -8.22 6.47
C TRP A 100 -14.94 -8.09 5.62
N SER A 101 -16.10 -8.15 6.26
CA SER A 101 -17.39 -8.10 5.58
C SER A 101 -18.19 -6.90 6.06
N GLY A 102 -18.85 -6.22 5.14
CA GLY A 102 -19.70 -5.07 5.40
C GLY A 102 -21.12 -5.27 4.90
N SER A 103 -22.03 -4.43 5.38
CA SER A 103 -23.38 -4.33 4.82
C SER A 103 -23.30 -3.76 3.39
N SER A 104 -24.06 -4.34 2.46
CA SER A 104 -24.28 -3.76 1.13
C SER A 104 -25.30 -2.64 1.11
N THR A 105 -25.85 -2.28 2.29
CA THR A 105 -26.94 -1.30 2.44
C THR A 105 -26.48 -0.09 3.24
N TRP A 106 -26.68 1.09 2.67
CA TRP A 106 -26.45 2.39 3.31
C TRP A 106 -27.60 3.35 2.96
N HIS A 107 -28.21 4.00 3.97
CA HIS A 107 -29.38 4.89 3.80
C HIS A 107 -30.49 4.38 2.84
N ARG A 108 -30.90 3.11 2.98
CA ARG A 108 -31.92 2.43 2.13
C ARG A 108 -31.50 2.23 0.66
N GLN A 109 -30.28 2.59 0.28
CA GLN A 109 -29.67 2.20 -0.99
C GLN A 109 -28.90 0.89 -0.80
N ARG A 110 -28.96 0.01 -1.80
CA ARG A 110 -28.33 -1.31 -1.79
C ARG A 110 -27.38 -1.42 -2.98
N TRP A 111 -26.14 -1.77 -2.72
CA TRP A 111 -25.09 -1.97 -3.73
C TRP A 111 -25.02 -3.45 -4.12
N ALA A 112 -26.06 -3.93 -4.82
CA ALA A 112 -26.19 -5.34 -5.19
C ALA A 112 -25.06 -5.86 -6.10
N ARG A 113 -24.43 -4.99 -6.90
CA ARG A 113 -23.29 -5.34 -7.77
C ARG A 113 -22.13 -5.95 -7.00
N ASP A 114 -21.87 -5.42 -5.81
CA ASP A 114 -20.66 -5.71 -5.03
C ASP A 114 -20.91 -6.78 -3.97
N GLU A 115 -22.11 -7.36 -3.94
CA GLU A 115 -22.49 -8.41 -3.01
C GLU A 115 -21.80 -9.73 -3.33
N THR A 116 -21.26 -10.37 -2.28
CA THR A 116 -20.87 -11.78 -2.32
C THR A 116 -22.03 -12.69 -1.90
N GLU A 117 -22.88 -12.18 -1.01
CA GLU A 117 -24.13 -12.79 -0.57
C GLU A 117 -25.19 -11.68 -0.41
N PRO A 118 -26.50 -11.98 -0.47
CA PRO A 118 -27.54 -10.96 -0.29
C PRO A 118 -27.35 -10.14 0.98
N GLY A 119 -27.16 -8.82 0.84
CA GLY A 119 -26.95 -7.91 1.98
C GLY A 119 -25.49 -7.77 2.46
N ARG A 120 -24.54 -8.50 1.87
CA ARG A 120 -23.15 -8.60 2.34
C ARG A 120 -22.14 -8.35 1.22
N ILE A 121 -21.16 -7.51 1.53
CA ILE A 121 -19.98 -7.25 0.70
C ILE A 121 -18.76 -7.80 1.44
N ASP A 122 -17.95 -8.61 0.78
CA ASP A 122 -16.65 -9.04 1.30
C ASP A 122 -15.52 -8.21 0.73
N TYR A 123 -14.62 -7.79 1.60
CA TYR A 123 -13.44 -7.00 1.29
C TYR A 123 -12.17 -7.82 1.51
N TYR A 124 -11.22 -7.60 0.59
CA TYR A 124 -9.88 -8.15 0.58
C TYR A 124 -8.89 -7.02 0.81
N VAL A 125 -8.00 -7.17 1.80
CA VAL A 125 -6.98 -6.18 2.14
C VAL A 125 -5.60 -6.81 2.07
N ALA A 126 -4.77 -6.33 1.16
CA ALA A 126 -3.34 -6.69 1.10
C ALA A 126 -2.50 -5.58 1.74
N ALA A 127 -1.67 -5.93 2.72
CA ALA A 127 -0.79 -5.02 3.42
C ALA A 127 0.68 -5.30 3.07
N ILE A 128 1.36 -4.28 2.52
CA ILE A 128 2.78 -4.30 2.19
C ILE A 128 3.54 -3.43 3.17
N THR A 129 4.53 -4.04 3.83
CA THR A 129 5.36 -3.37 4.83
C THR A 129 6.73 -3.04 4.25
N PHE A 130 7.09 -1.76 4.28
CA PHE A 130 8.39 -1.24 3.91
C PHE A 130 9.21 -0.95 5.17
N LYS A 131 10.48 -1.40 5.17
CA LYS A 131 11.45 -1.22 6.27
C LYS A 131 12.81 -0.84 5.68
N PRO A 132 13.73 -0.28 6.47
CA PRO A 132 15.10 -0.09 6.01
C PRO A 132 15.66 -1.40 5.44
N TRP A 133 16.15 -1.38 4.21
CA TRP A 133 16.51 -2.61 3.47
C TRP A 133 17.56 -3.44 4.21
N THR A 134 18.50 -2.78 4.89
CA THR A 134 19.52 -3.43 5.74
C THR A 134 18.91 -4.25 6.87
N ILE A 135 17.77 -3.84 7.42
CA ILE A 135 17.04 -4.58 8.45
C ILE A 135 16.33 -5.81 7.86
N ILE A 136 15.84 -5.72 6.62
CA ILE A 136 15.22 -6.86 5.93
C ILE A 136 16.27 -7.94 5.69
N GLU A 137 17.39 -7.59 5.06
CA GLU A 137 18.48 -8.53 4.77
C GLU A 137 19.08 -9.12 6.05
N ARG A 138 19.30 -8.29 7.09
CA ARG A 138 19.80 -8.78 8.40
C ARG A 138 18.89 -9.83 9.02
N ASN A 139 17.59 -9.75 8.77
CA ASN A 139 16.60 -10.73 9.26
C ASN A 139 16.39 -11.91 8.29
N GLY A 140 17.21 -12.02 7.23
CA GLY A 140 17.15 -13.10 6.24
C GLY A 140 16.12 -12.90 5.13
N GLY A 141 15.49 -11.72 5.05
CA GLY A 141 14.61 -11.34 3.95
C GLY A 141 15.39 -10.94 2.69
N LYS A 142 14.67 -10.66 1.61
CA LYS A 142 15.24 -10.20 0.34
C LYS A 142 14.53 -8.94 -0.14
N VAL A 143 15.23 -8.09 -0.87
CA VAL A 143 14.65 -6.88 -1.46
C VAL A 143 14.78 -6.93 -2.98
N SER A 144 13.94 -6.18 -3.70
CA SER A 144 14.05 -6.05 -5.15
C SER A 144 15.30 -5.24 -5.50
N GLU A 145 16.11 -5.76 -6.42
CA GLU A 145 17.26 -5.02 -6.96
C GLU A 145 16.81 -3.78 -7.74
N ASP A 146 15.69 -3.85 -8.44
CA ASP A 146 15.13 -2.71 -9.18
C ASP A 146 14.73 -1.59 -8.22
N ALA A 147 13.98 -1.92 -7.15
CA ALA A 147 13.57 -0.94 -6.15
C ALA A 147 14.76 -0.39 -5.35
N LYS A 148 15.78 -1.22 -5.10
CA LYS A 148 17.01 -0.80 -4.44
C LYS A 148 17.79 0.18 -5.30
N TYR A 149 18.01 -0.15 -6.57
CA TYR A 149 18.65 0.73 -7.54
C TYR A 149 17.89 2.06 -7.68
N ALA A 150 16.57 2.00 -7.82
CA ALA A 150 15.71 3.19 -7.86
C ALA A 150 15.88 4.07 -6.61
N GLY A 151 15.87 3.45 -5.42
CA GLY A 151 16.05 4.16 -4.15
C GLY A 151 17.44 4.75 -3.94
N GLU A 152 18.49 4.13 -4.49
CA GLU A 152 19.86 4.66 -4.46
C GLU A 152 20.07 5.84 -5.42
N ASN A 153 19.33 5.87 -6.54
CA ASN A 153 19.46 6.87 -7.59
C ASN A 153 18.34 7.93 -7.60
N ASP A 154 17.39 7.86 -6.66
CA ASP A 154 16.22 8.74 -6.58
C ASP A 154 15.36 8.72 -7.86
N THR A 155 15.23 7.55 -8.48
CA THR A 155 14.43 7.34 -9.70
C THR A 155 13.05 6.81 -9.32
N PHE A 156 12.06 7.69 -9.24
CA PHE A 156 10.67 7.30 -8.97
C PHE A 156 10.00 6.79 -10.27
N ASP A 157 9.21 5.71 -10.15
CA ASP A 157 8.37 5.22 -11.24
C ASP A 157 7.33 6.30 -11.60
N GLU A 158 7.28 6.68 -12.88
CA GLU A 158 6.25 7.57 -13.47
C GLU A 158 4.91 6.85 -13.70
#